data_AF-A0A1G7ABK7-F1
#
_entry.id   AF-A0A1G7ABK7-F1
#
_cell.length_a   1.000
_cell.length_b   1.000
_cell.length_c   1.000
_cell.angle_alpha   90.00
_cell.angle_beta   90.00
_cell.angle_gamma   90.00
#
_symmetry.space_group_name_H-M   'P 1'
#
loop_
_entity.id
_entity.type
_entity.pdbx_description
1 polymer ?
#
loop_
_entity_poly.entity_id
_entity_poly.type
_entity_poly.pdbx_seq_one_letter_code
_entity_poly.pdbx_strand_id
1 'polypeptide(L)'
;MYLIAKNKIAEYIELHPEAQTAFLNWLREFPARENESMARQLEHTPHEMFWTGGAGLATGGYQVEYQGNYALKTTCILWAGSIDEKLAREQAKRDEYKILHPDSWEVEVSFEMSIEVPVPGHPDNIVEPEEIYPAGKLVETAETSYIESDLDFKTKAEYENALNRAVEIFNVLPGVPEFDELALLIPLIVHYEQSKLILPEIDMLNVVKYMMKELEIIPQYLTPFIATEEEIRLFLAGQQPLGDKALRKLYKMLSIR
;
A
#
# COMPACT_ATOMS: atom_id res chain seq x y z
N MET A 1 -0.76 -3.67 -10.94
CA MET A 1 0.65 -4.14 -10.86
C MET A 1 0.70 -5.39 -9.97
N TYR A 2 1.66 -6.29 -10.17
CA TYR A 2 1.96 -7.35 -9.20
C TYR A 2 2.62 -6.75 -7.97
N LEU A 3 2.32 -7.29 -6.79
CA LEU A 3 3.02 -6.96 -5.54
C LEU A 3 3.78 -8.20 -5.06
N ILE A 4 5.07 -8.04 -4.85
CA ILE A 4 5.97 -9.09 -4.35
C ILE A 4 6.65 -8.67 -3.04
N ALA A 5 7.30 -9.63 -2.38
CA ALA A 5 7.92 -9.49 -1.06
C ALA A 5 6.89 -9.28 0.07
N LYS A 6 5.69 -9.86 -0.06
CA LYS A 6 4.64 -9.80 0.98
C LYS A 6 5.06 -10.47 2.28
N ASN A 7 6.05 -11.37 2.25
CA ASN A 7 6.62 -11.99 3.44
C ASN A 7 7.19 -10.96 4.43
N LYS A 8 7.73 -9.83 3.96
CA LYS A 8 8.24 -8.75 4.84
C LYS A 8 7.14 -8.18 5.74
N ILE A 9 5.93 -8.04 5.20
CA ILE A 9 4.76 -7.62 5.98
C ILE A 9 4.32 -8.74 6.92
N ALA A 10 4.26 -9.99 6.43
CA ALA A 10 3.85 -11.13 7.24
C ALA A 10 4.75 -11.31 8.47
N GLU A 11 6.07 -11.26 8.27
CA GLU A 11 7.10 -11.36 9.32
C GLU A 11 6.99 -10.18 10.31
N TYR A 12 6.72 -8.96 9.83
CA TYR A 12 6.53 -7.81 10.72
C TYR A 12 5.25 -7.96 11.57
N ILE A 13 4.13 -8.39 10.98
CA ILE A 13 2.87 -8.61 11.71
C ILE A 13 3.02 -9.70 12.77
N GLU A 14 3.80 -10.76 12.49
CA GLU A 14 4.06 -11.83 13.45
C GLU A 14 4.77 -11.31 14.71
N LEU A 15 5.69 -10.36 14.55
CA LEU A 15 6.41 -9.71 15.65
C LEU A 15 5.61 -8.56 16.30
N HIS A 16 4.73 -7.92 15.53
CA HIS A 16 3.96 -6.72 15.91
C HIS A 16 2.47 -6.87 15.57
N PRO A 17 1.70 -7.68 16.32
CA PRO A 17 0.29 -7.93 16.04
C PRO A 17 -0.57 -6.65 16.02
N GLU A 18 -0.19 -5.62 16.77
CA GLU A 18 -0.84 -4.31 16.76
C GLU A 18 -0.81 -3.61 15.38
N ALA A 19 0.19 -3.93 14.55
CA ALA A 19 0.36 -3.37 13.22
C ALA A 19 -0.49 -4.10 12.16
N GLN A 20 -1.05 -5.26 12.49
CA GLN A 20 -1.80 -6.12 11.57
C GLN A 20 -2.86 -5.36 10.78
N THR A 21 -3.70 -4.58 11.46
CA THR A 21 -4.81 -3.87 10.82
C THR A 21 -4.30 -2.84 9.79
N ALA A 22 -3.21 -2.13 10.10
CA ALA A 22 -2.61 -1.13 9.22
C ALA A 22 -2.07 -1.78 7.94
N PHE A 23 -1.25 -2.82 8.08
CA PHE A 23 -0.60 -3.50 6.97
C PHE A 23 -1.57 -4.31 6.10
N LEU A 24 -2.51 -5.04 6.70
CA LEU A 24 -3.52 -5.79 5.93
C LEU A 24 -4.46 -4.86 5.18
N ASN A 25 -4.86 -3.74 5.79
CA ASN A 25 -5.65 -2.73 5.10
C ASN A 25 -4.87 -2.17 3.90
N TRP A 26 -3.58 -1.85 4.06
CA TRP A 26 -2.75 -1.39 2.94
C TRP A 26 -2.62 -2.43 1.83
N LEU A 27 -2.37 -3.70 2.16
CA LEU A 27 -2.29 -4.79 1.18
C LEU A 27 -3.58 -4.92 0.38
N ARG A 28 -4.73 -4.78 1.02
CA ARG A 28 -6.04 -4.80 0.35
C ARG A 28 -6.23 -3.61 -0.58
N GLU A 29 -5.83 -2.41 -0.15
CA GLU A 29 -6.01 -1.17 -0.92
C GLU A 29 -4.99 -1.01 -2.06
N PHE A 30 -3.86 -1.73 -2.00
CA PHE A 30 -2.75 -1.61 -2.94
C PHE A 30 -3.16 -1.74 -4.43
N PRO A 31 -3.93 -2.77 -4.85
CA PRO A 31 -4.31 -2.92 -6.26
C PRO A 31 -5.08 -1.71 -6.80
N ALA A 32 -5.94 -1.10 -5.97
CA ALA A 32 -6.73 0.05 -6.35
C ALA A 32 -5.88 1.33 -6.47
N ARG A 33 -4.89 1.52 -5.57
CA ARG A 33 -3.98 2.67 -5.57
C ARG A 33 -3.07 2.71 -6.79
N GLU A 34 -2.44 1.58 -7.11
CA GLU A 34 -1.47 1.52 -8.22
C GLU A 34 -2.13 1.68 -9.59
N ASN A 35 -3.36 1.16 -9.76
CA ASN A 35 -4.08 1.34 -11.02
C ASN A 35 -4.41 2.82 -11.31
N GLU A 36 -4.75 3.61 -10.28
CA GLU A 36 -5.00 5.05 -10.41
C GLU A 36 -3.71 5.87 -10.62
N SER A 37 -2.63 5.52 -9.91
CA SER A 37 -1.34 6.22 -9.98
C SER A 37 -0.62 5.97 -11.32
N MET A 38 -0.58 4.71 -11.77
CA MET A 38 0.11 4.30 -12.99
C MET A 38 -0.55 4.89 -14.24
N ALA A 39 -1.88 5.02 -14.27
CA ALA A 39 -2.59 5.68 -15.37
C ALA A 39 -2.15 7.13 -15.54
N ARG A 40 -1.96 7.87 -14.44
CA ARG A 40 -1.56 9.29 -14.47
C ARG A 40 -0.09 9.49 -14.83
N GLN A 41 0.81 8.62 -14.36
CA GLN A 41 2.25 8.79 -14.60
C GLN A 41 2.71 8.37 -16.00
N LEU A 42 2.08 7.35 -16.59
CA LEU A 42 2.39 6.92 -17.96
C LEU A 42 1.92 7.93 -19.02
N GLU A 43 0.95 8.78 -18.72
CA GLU A 43 0.45 9.82 -19.64
C GLU A 43 1.40 11.01 -19.81
N HIS A 44 2.30 11.26 -18.84
CA HIS A 44 3.06 12.52 -18.80
C HIS A 44 4.58 12.38 -18.64
N THR A 45 5.11 11.21 -18.28
CA THR A 45 6.55 11.01 -18.07
C THR A 45 7.03 9.63 -18.57
N PRO A 46 7.48 9.53 -19.84
CA PRO A 46 7.98 8.26 -20.41
C PRO A 46 9.32 7.77 -19.84
N HIS A 47 9.97 8.53 -18.97
CA HIS A 47 11.41 8.40 -18.70
C HIS A 47 11.78 7.72 -17.38
N GLU A 48 10.85 7.55 -16.43
CA GLU A 48 11.15 6.86 -15.16
C GLU A 48 10.63 5.42 -15.24
N MET A 49 11.50 4.48 -15.63
CA MET A 49 11.17 3.04 -15.64
C MET A 49 11.12 2.43 -14.23
N PHE A 50 11.75 3.10 -13.27
CA PHE A 50 11.83 2.69 -11.87
C PHE A 50 11.49 3.86 -10.96
N TRP A 51 10.90 3.55 -9.82
CA TRP A 51 10.69 4.53 -8.77
C TRP A 51 10.84 3.89 -7.39
N THR A 52 11.40 4.64 -6.44
CA THR A 52 11.43 4.24 -5.03
C THR A 52 10.46 5.12 -4.25
N GLY A 53 9.55 4.49 -3.53
CA GLY A 53 8.50 5.17 -2.78
C GLY A 53 8.43 4.70 -1.34
N GLY A 54 7.87 5.55 -0.49
CA GLY A 54 7.42 5.17 0.84
C GLY A 54 5.94 5.55 0.98
N ALA A 55 5.10 4.60 1.36
CA ALA A 55 3.71 4.88 1.72
C ALA A 55 3.55 4.83 3.24
N GLY A 56 3.14 5.95 3.84
CA GLY A 56 2.56 5.94 5.17
C GLY A 56 1.27 5.12 5.16
N LEU A 57 1.13 4.21 6.13
CA LEU A 57 -0.05 3.36 6.27
C LEU A 57 -1.11 4.09 7.10
N ALA A 58 -1.76 5.07 6.47
CA ALA A 58 -2.55 6.09 7.17
C ALA A 58 -1.67 6.88 8.17
N THR A 59 -2.27 7.48 9.20
CA THR A 59 -1.57 8.19 10.28
C THR A 59 -0.97 7.25 11.34
N GLY A 60 -1.13 5.93 11.19
CA GLY A 60 -0.97 4.97 12.28
C GLY A 60 0.46 4.60 12.63
N GLY A 61 1.43 5.48 12.34
CA GLY A 61 2.82 5.27 12.74
C GLY A 61 3.52 4.13 12.00
N TYR A 62 2.95 3.57 10.93
CA TYR A 62 3.57 2.51 10.12
C TYR A 62 3.85 2.97 8.69
N GLN A 63 4.87 2.38 8.09
CA GLN A 63 5.31 2.69 6.74
C GLN A 63 5.77 1.43 5.99
N VAL A 64 5.47 1.40 4.70
CA VAL A 64 6.08 0.46 3.74
C VAL A 64 6.98 1.25 2.81
N GLU A 65 8.21 0.78 2.64
CA GLU A 65 9.09 1.21 1.56
C GLU A 65 9.06 0.17 0.47
N TYR A 66 8.96 0.63 -0.76
CA TYR A 66 8.85 -0.25 -1.91
C TYR A 66 9.48 0.40 -3.14
N GLN A 67 9.72 -0.44 -4.13
CA GLN A 67 10.24 -0.04 -5.41
C GLN A 67 9.32 -0.55 -6.51
N GLY A 68 9.01 0.29 -7.49
CA GLY A 68 8.22 -0.09 -8.66
C GLY A 68 9.09 -0.25 -9.90
N ASN A 69 8.75 -1.24 -10.71
CA ASN A 69 9.28 -1.49 -12.04
C ASN A 69 8.10 -1.46 -13.03
N TYR A 70 8.02 -0.41 -13.83
CA TYR A 70 6.89 -0.19 -14.75
C TYR A 70 6.92 -1.16 -15.93
N ALA A 71 8.11 -1.51 -16.43
CA ALA A 71 8.27 -2.42 -17.55
C ALA A 71 7.70 -3.81 -17.25
N LEU A 72 7.89 -4.30 -16.02
CA LEU A 72 7.36 -5.57 -15.53
C LEU A 72 6.04 -5.43 -14.75
N LYS A 73 5.49 -4.21 -14.68
CA LYS A 73 4.26 -3.87 -13.93
C LYS A 73 4.27 -4.46 -12.51
N THR A 74 5.39 -4.36 -11.82
CA THR A 74 5.62 -5.02 -10.53
C THR A 74 6.13 -4.03 -9.50
N THR A 75 5.65 -4.16 -8.27
CA THR A 75 6.13 -3.42 -7.10
C THR A 75 6.70 -4.42 -6.10
N CYS A 76 7.90 -4.15 -5.60
CA CYS A 76 8.60 -4.96 -4.62
C CYS A 76 8.64 -4.21 -3.29
N ILE A 77 8.16 -4.84 -2.23
CA ILE A 77 8.33 -4.31 -0.87
C ILE A 77 9.81 -4.45 -0.49
N LEU A 78 10.44 -3.34 -0.11
CA LEU A 78 11.83 -3.33 0.36
C LEU A 78 11.87 -3.49 1.88
N TRP A 79 10.94 -2.83 2.56
CA TRP A 79 10.88 -2.79 4.02
C TRP A 79 9.46 -2.45 4.50
N ALA A 80 9.11 -2.95 5.70
CA ALA A 80 7.87 -2.67 6.40
C ALA A 80 8.21 -2.47 7.88
N GLY A 81 7.66 -1.44 8.51
CA GLY A 81 7.81 -1.23 9.94
C GLY A 81 7.19 0.07 10.45
N SER A 82 7.54 0.48 11.66
CA SER A 82 7.07 1.72 12.26
C SER A 82 7.88 2.94 11.81
N ILE A 83 7.29 4.13 11.87
CA ILE A 83 7.96 5.39 11.56
C ILE A 83 9.16 5.59 12.50
N ASP A 84 9.02 5.22 13.77
CA ASP A 84 10.11 5.31 14.75
C ASP A 84 11.30 4.42 14.37
N GLU A 85 11.04 3.17 13.95
CA GLU A 85 12.08 2.26 13.43
C GLU A 85 12.76 2.83 12.19
N LYS A 86 11.98 3.42 11.28
CA LYS A 86 12.53 4.06 10.09
C LYS A 86 13.44 5.22 10.46
N LEU A 87 13.01 6.11 11.36
CA LEU A 87 13.79 7.24 11.84
C LEU A 87 15.08 6.76 12.52
N ALA A 88 15.01 5.71 13.34
CA ALA A 88 16.19 5.11 13.96
C ALA A 88 17.17 4.56 12.92
N ARG A 89 16.68 3.89 11.87
CA ARG A 89 17.50 3.36 10.77
C ARG A 89 18.13 4.48 9.93
N GLU A 90 17.40 5.55 9.67
CA GLU A 90 17.94 6.74 9.00
C GLU A 90 19.02 7.42 9.84
N GLN A 91 18.80 7.55 11.15
CA GLN A 91 19.80 8.08 12.07
C GLN A 91 21.07 7.22 12.10
N ALA A 92 20.93 5.90 12.20
CA ALA A 92 22.08 4.99 12.16
C ALA A 92 22.89 5.11 10.87
N LYS A 93 22.22 5.24 9.71
CA LYS A 93 22.88 5.49 8.42
C LYS A 93 23.62 6.84 8.41
N ARG A 94 23.02 7.88 9.00
CA ARG A 94 23.69 9.19 9.13
C ARG A 94 24.93 9.08 10.00
N ASP A 95 24.86 8.36 11.11
CA ASP A 95 25.99 8.17 12.02
C ASP A 95 27.12 7.37 11.35
N GLU A 96 26.80 6.30 10.62
CA GLU A 96 27.77 5.55 9.81
C GLU A 96 28.40 6.44 8.73
N TYR A 97 27.59 7.24 8.03
CA TYR A 97 28.08 8.17 7.01
C TYR A 97 29.03 9.22 7.60
N LYS A 98 28.75 9.75 8.80
CA LYS A 98 29.64 10.66 9.52
C LYS A 98 30.99 10.02 9.88
N ILE A 99 31.00 8.74 10.22
CA ILE A 99 32.24 7.99 10.48
C ILE A 99 33.07 7.85 9.20
N LEU A 100 32.43 7.54 8.06
CA LEU A 100 33.09 7.36 6.76
C LEU A 100 33.54 8.70 6.14
N HIS A 101 32.83 9.78 6.43
CA HIS A 101 33.05 11.11 5.89
C HIS A 101 33.11 12.17 7.00
N PRO A 102 34.19 12.19 7.80
CA PRO A 102 34.29 13.09 8.96
C PRO A 102 34.33 14.58 8.59
N ASP A 103 34.72 14.92 7.36
CA ASP A 103 34.70 16.30 6.84
C ASP A 103 33.34 16.70 6.21
N SER A 104 32.32 15.84 6.29
CA SER A 104 30.97 16.18 5.84
C SER A 104 30.29 17.16 6.80
N TRP A 105 29.38 17.98 6.28
CA TRP A 105 28.58 18.94 7.04
C TRP A 105 27.11 18.75 6.69
N GLU A 106 26.25 18.80 7.70
CA GLU A 106 24.79 18.71 7.52
C GLU A 106 24.21 20.11 7.27
N VAL A 107 23.28 20.19 6.33
CA VAL A 107 22.50 21.41 6.05
C VAL A 107 21.05 21.11 6.35
N GLU A 108 20.51 21.79 7.35
CA GLU A 108 19.07 21.83 7.54
C GLU A 108 18.50 22.97 6.71
N VAL A 109 17.72 22.63 5.67
CA VAL A 109 17.04 23.61 4.83
C VAL A 109 15.58 23.67 5.26
N SER A 110 15.21 24.75 5.94
CA SER A 110 13.82 25.08 6.25
C SER A 110 13.31 26.12 5.25
N PHE A 111 12.08 25.97 4.78
CA PHE A 111 11.39 26.97 3.98
C PHE A 111 10.01 27.24 4.56
N GLU A 112 9.62 28.51 4.61
CA GLU A 112 8.25 28.90 4.93
C GLU A 112 7.43 28.93 3.64
N MET A 113 6.36 28.13 3.58
CA MET A 113 5.40 28.15 2.49
C MET A 113 4.11 28.80 3.00
N SER A 114 3.76 29.96 2.45
CA SER A 114 2.45 30.59 2.68
C SER A 114 1.49 30.08 1.61
N ILE A 115 0.42 29.39 2.03
CA ILE A 115 -0.66 28.97 1.15
C ILE A 115 -1.83 29.93 1.37
N GLU A 116 -2.18 30.72 0.36
CA GLU A 116 -3.44 31.46 0.36
C GLU A 116 -4.59 30.47 0.11
N VAL A 117 -5.35 30.17 1.15
CA VAL A 117 -6.57 29.36 1.01
C VAL A 117 -7.65 30.26 0.41
N PRO A 118 -8.11 30.02 -0.84
CA PRO A 118 -9.21 30.80 -1.39
C PRO A 118 -10.46 30.60 -0.51
N VAL A 119 -11.22 31.67 -0.29
CA VAL A 119 -12.50 31.61 0.43
C VAL A 119 -13.35 30.51 -0.24
N PRO A 120 -13.88 29.53 0.50
CA PRO A 120 -14.72 28.49 -0.07
C PRO A 120 -15.85 29.14 -0.87
N GLY A 121 -15.84 28.96 -2.19
CA GLY A 121 -16.91 29.46 -3.05
C GLY A 121 -18.23 28.84 -2.62
N HIS A 122 -19.31 29.64 -2.61
CA HIS A 122 -20.66 29.12 -2.50
C HIS A 122 -20.87 28.09 -3.64
N PRO A 123 -21.48 26.91 -3.38
CA PRO A 123 -21.55 25.79 -4.34
C PRO A 123 -22.53 26.02 -5.51
N ASP A 124 -22.63 27.24 -6.02
CA ASP A 124 -23.61 27.58 -7.06
C ASP A 124 -23.12 27.25 -8.48
N ASN A 125 -21.89 26.73 -8.63
CA ASN A 125 -21.37 26.19 -9.88
C ASN A 125 -20.32 25.09 -9.63
N ILE A 126 -20.67 24.07 -8.85
CA ILE A 126 -20.02 22.78 -9.06
C ILE A 126 -20.62 22.26 -10.37
N VAL A 127 -19.95 22.54 -11.48
CA VAL A 127 -20.14 21.73 -12.68
C VAL A 127 -19.62 20.36 -12.26
N GLU A 128 -20.53 19.44 -11.95
CA GLU A 128 -20.17 18.03 -11.89
C GLU A 128 -19.41 17.75 -13.19
N PRO A 129 -18.14 17.30 -13.14
CA PRO A 129 -17.47 16.95 -14.37
C PRO A 129 -18.35 15.92 -15.07
N GLU A 130 -18.80 16.24 -16.29
CA GLU A 130 -19.45 15.28 -17.18
C GLU A 130 -18.66 13.97 -17.08
N GLU A 131 -19.32 12.83 -16.88
CA GLU A 131 -18.65 11.53 -16.74
C GLU A 131 -17.59 11.33 -17.84
N ILE A 132 -16.33 11.65 -17.55
CA ILE A 132 -15.19 11.50 -18.50
C ILE A 132 -14.70 10.05 -18.50
N TYR A 133 -15.55 9.11 -18.12
CA TYR A 133 -15.23 7.69 -18.15
C TYR A 133 -16.29 6.98 -18.96
N PRO A 134 -16.00 6.52 -20.20
CA PRO A 134 -16.87 5.54 -20.80
C PRO A 134 -16.95 4.34 -19.86
N ALA A 135 -18.17 3.89 -19.56
CA ALA A 135 -18.46 2.66 -18.84
C ALA A 135 -17.97 1.45 -19.65
N GLY A 136 -16.66 1.29 -19.76
CA GLY A 136 -16.02 0.07 -20.18
C GLY A 136 -16.03 -0.88 -19.00
N LYS A 137 -16.85 -1.93 -19.05
CA LYS A 137 -16.58 -3.15 -18.28
C LYS A 137 -15.20 -3.65 -18.71
N LEU A 138 -14.15 -3.28 -17.99
CA LEU A 138 -12.96 -4.11 -17.96
C LEU A 138 -13.31 -5.29 -17.06
N VAL A 139 -13.62 -6.38 -17.74
CA VAL A 139 -13.88 -7.69 -17.16
C VAL A 139 -12.66 -8.05 -16.30
N GLU A 140 -12.81 -7.93 -14.99
CA GLU A 140 -12.01 -8.71 -14.05
C GLU A 140 -12.32 -10.18 -14.29
N THR A 141 -11.26 -10.93 -14.56
CA THR A 141 -10.96 -12.30 -14.10
C THR A 141 -10.07 -12.94 -15.15
N ALA A 142 -8.76 -12.72 -15.03
CA ALA A 142 -7.84 -13.76 -15.47
C ALA A 142 -7.87 -14.81 -14.35
N GLU A 143 -8.82 -15.75 -14.42
CA GLU A 143 -8.65 -17.03 -13.75
C GLU A 143 -7.42 -17.69 -14.39
N THR A 144 -6.24 -17.50 -13.77
CA THR A 144 -5.08 -18.30 -14.14
C THR A 144 -5.28 -19.67 -13.52
N SER A 145 -5.96 -20.56 -14.24
CA SER A 145 -5.90 -21.99 -13.94
C SER A 145 -4.46 -22.44 -14.09
N TYR A 146 -3.78 -22.59 -12.96
CA TYR A 146 -2.36 -22.93 -12.89
C TYR A 146 -2.14 -24.41 -13.19
N ILE A 147 -1.12 -24.71 -14.00
CA ILE A 147 -0.58 -26.05 -14.19
C ILE A 147 0.65 -26.11 -13.30
N GLU A 148 0.66 -26.99 -12.29
CA GLU A 148 1.87 -27.26 -11.49
C GLU A 148 3.05 -27.50 -12.43
N SER A 149 4.07 -26.64 -12.31
CA SER A 149 5.28 -26.72 -13.11
C SER A 149 6.44 -27.15 -12.22
N ASP A 150 7.41 -27.89 -12.78
CA ASP A 150 8.61 -28.29 -12.04
C ASP A 150 9.48 -27.10 -11.58
N LEU A 151 9.12 -25.87 -11.98
CA LEU A 151 9.80 -24.62 -11.65
C LEU A 151 9.26 -23.96 -10.36
N ASP A 152 8.27 -24.54 -9.70
CA ASP A 152 7.71 -24.00 -8.45
C ASP A 152 8.70 -24.07 -7.29
N PHE A 153 8.70 -23.02 -6.46
CA PHE A 153 9.42 -23.02 -5.20
C PHE A 153 8.75 -23.98 -4.22
N LYS A 154 9.47 -25.02 -3.80
CA LYS A 154 8.99 -26.07 -2.90
C LYS A 154 9.25 -25.72 -1.44
N THR A 155 10.27 -24.89 -1.21
CA THR A 155 10.71 -24.51 0.14
C THR A 155 10.75 -23.00 0.32
N LYS A 156 10.64 -22.55 1.58
CA LYS A 156 10.82 -21.13 1.94
C LYS A 156 12.20 -20.61 1.53
N ALA A 157 13.24 -21.44 1.64
CA ALA A 157 14.60 -21.06 1.28
C ALA A 157 14.78 -20.78 -0.23
N GLU A 158 14.16 -21.59 -1.09
CA GLU A 158 14.15 -21.35 -2.55
C GLU A 158 13.46 -20.03 -2.88
N TYR A 159 12.30 -19.78 -2.26
CA TYR A 159 11.58 -18.52 -2.38
C TYR A 159 12.43 -17.32 -1.91
N GLU A 160 13.04 -17.40 -0.72
CA GLU A 160 13.86 -16.31 -0.17
C GLU A 160 15.08 -16.01 -1.05
N ASN A 161 15.75 -17.05 -1.58
CA ASN A 161 16.87 -16.88 -2.51
C ASN A 161 16.41 -16.22 -3.83
N ALA A 162 15.30 -16.68 -4.40
CA ALA A 162 14.72 -16.08 -5.60
C ALA A 162 14.28 -14.63 -5.37
N LEU A 163 13.69 -14.35 -4.21
CA LEU A 163 13.28 -13.00 -3.83
C LEU A 163 14.47 -12.07 -3.67
N ASN A 164 15.52 -12.51 -2.99
CA ASN A 164 16.76 -11.74 -2.84
C ASN A 164 17.37 -11.43 -4.21
N ARG A 165 17.44 -12.44 -5.09
CA ARG A 165 17.90 -12.25 -6.47
C ARG A 165 17.04 -11.25 -7.23
N ALA A 166 15.72 -11.36 -7.13
CA ALA A 166 14.79 -10.42 -7.77
C ALA A 166 14.97 -8.98 -7.26
N VAL A 167 15.24 -8.79 -5.97
CA VAL A 167 15.51 -7.47 -5.37
C VAL A 167 16.83 -6.89 -5.91
N GLU A 168 17.89 -7.70 -6.02
CA GLU A 168 19.19 -7.27 -6.56
C GLU A 168 19.08 -6.73 -7.99
N ILE A 169 18.34 -7.44 -8.84
CA ILE A 169 18.19 -7.10 -10.26
C ILE A 169 16.92 -6.28 -10.55
N PHE A 170 16.21 -5.77 -9.54
CA PHE A 170 14.89 -5.18 -9.74
C PHE A 170 14.88 -3.95 -10.66
N ASN A 171 16.01 -3.23 -10.74
CA ASN A 171 16.20 -2.00 -11.52
C ASN A 171 16.93 -2.19 -12.86
N VAL A 172 16.93 -3.41 -13.40
CA VAL A 172 17.51 -3.68 -14.71
C VAL A 172 16.58 -3.21 -15.82
N LEU A 173 17.16 -2.63 -16.87
CA LEU A 173 16.42 -2.11 -18.02
C LEU A 173 16.08 -3.24 -19.00
N PRO A 174 15.00 -3.12 -19.79
CA PRO A 174 14.71 -4.07 -20.87
C PRO A 174 15.89 -4.23 -21.84
N GLY A 175 16.13 -5.46 -22.30
CA GLY A 175 17.16 -5.78 -23.29
C GLY A 175 18.50 -6.28 -22.73
N VAL A 176 18.59 -6.51 -21.41
CA VAL A 176 19.71 -7.23 -20.77
C VAL A 176 19.25 -8.59 -20.25
N PRO A 177 20.13 -9.62 -20.18
CA PRO A 177 19.76 -10.96 -19.71
C PRO A 177 19.11 -11.00 -18.32
N GLU A 178 19.53 -10.10 -17.43
CA GLU A 178 18.99 -9.97 -16.07
C GLU A 178 17.52 -9.52 -16.07
N PHE A 179 17.07 -8.78 -17.09
CA PHE A 179 15.66 -8.42 -17.24
C PHE A 179 14.79 -9.63 -17.56
N ASP A 180 15.28 -10.50 -18.45
CA ASP A 180 14.60 -11.76 -18.79
C ASP A 180 14.56 -12.70 -17.58
N GLU A 181 15.65 -12.76 -16.80
CA GLU A 181 15.70 -13.47 -15.52
C GLU A 181 14.63 -12.94 -14.55
N LEU A 182 14.56 -11.62 -14.35
CA LEU A 182 13.58 -11.00 -13.47
C LEU A 182 12.14 -11.26 -13.93
N ALA A 183 11.88 -11.19 -15.24
CA ALA A 183 10.58 -11.48 -15.82
C ALA A 183 10.10 -12.92 -15.56
N LEU A 184 11.03 -13.87 -15.41
CA LEU A 184 10.75 -15.25 -15.03
C LEU A 184 10.59 -15.42 -13.52
N LEU A 185 11.37 -14.72 -12.69
CA LEU A 185 11.30 -14.83 -11.24
C LEU A 185 10.00 -14.27 -10.65
N ILE A 186 9.52 -13.13 -11.15
CA ILE A 186 8.31 -12.47 -10.64
C ILE A 186 7.09 -13.40 -10.57
N PRO A 187 6.65 -14.09 -11.64
CA PRO A 187 5.47 -14.94 -11.57
C PRO A 187 5.63 -16.11 -10.59
N LEU A 188 6.83 -16.68 -10.47
CA LEU A 188 7.12 -17.75 -9.49
C LEU A 188 7.01 -17.25 -8.06
N ILE A 189 7.54 -16.06 -7.78
CA ILE A 189 7.45 -15.40 -6.46
C ILE A 189 5.99 -15.11 -6.13
N VAL A 190 5.24 -14.52 -7.07
CA VAL A 190 3.80 -14.23 -6.90
C VAL A 190 3.04 -15.52 -6.60
N HIS A 191 3.30 -16.59 -7.34
CA HIS A 191 2.64 -17.88 -7.17
C HIS A 191 2.91 -18.48 -5.78
N TYR A 192 4.17 -18.49 -5.35
CA TYR A 192 4.53 -18.96 -4.01
C TYR A 192 3.87 -18.13 -2.91
N GLU A 193 3.86 -16.81 -3.04
CA GLU A 193 3.20 -15.92 -2.07
C GLU A 193 1.67 -16.03 -2.07
N GLN A 194 1.05 -16.48 -3.16
CA GLN A 194 -0.40 -16.73 -3.18
C GLN A 194 -0.76 -18.09 -2.61
N SER A 195 0.11 -19.09 -2.79
CA SER A 195 -0.17 -20.48 -2.41
C SER A 195 0.35 -20.87 -1.02
N LYS A 196 1.45 -20.27 -0.56
CA LYS A 196 2.16 -20.66 0.68
C LYS A 196 2.20 -19.58 1.74
N LEU A 197 2.13 -18.30 1.37
CA LEU A 197 2.17 -17.22 2.37
C LEU A 197 0.79 -17.06 3.01
N ILE A 198 0.71 -17.41 4.30
CA ILE A 198 -0.51 -17.26 5.08
C ILE A 198 -0.47 -15.89 5.76
N LEU A 199 -1.30 -14.97 5.28
CA LEU A 199 -1.56 -13.70 5.95
C LEU A 199 -2.77 -13.85 6.89
N PRO A 200 -2.77 -13.21 8.07
CA PRO A 200 -3.95 -13.20 8.92
C PRO A 200 -5.16 -12.61 8.20
N GLU A 201 -6.36 -13.07 8.55
CA GLU A 201 -7.60 -12.51 8.01
C GLU A 201 -7.81 -11.08 8.52
N ILE A 202 -8.35 -10.22 7.65
CA ILE A 202 -8.65 -8.83 8.00
C ILE A 202 -10.05 -8.75 8.61
N ASP A 203 -10.13 -8.28 9.86
CA ASP A 203 -11.41 -7.99 10.49
C ASP A 203 -11.87 -6.57 10.12
N MET A 204 -12.93 -6.49 9.31
CA MET A 204 -13.51 -5.23 8.86
C MET A 204 -13.98 -4.32 9.99
N LEU A 205 -14.41 -4.87 11.13
CA LEU A 205 -14.77 -4.08 12.30
C LEU A 205 -13.53 -3.42 12.90
N ASN A 206 -12.42 -4.15 12.96
CA ASN A 206 -11.14 -3.61 13.42
C ASN A 206 -10.58 -2.57 12.45
N VAL A 207 -10.74 -2.75 11.14
CA VAL A 207 -10.38 -1.73 10.14
C VAL A 207 -11.18 -0.45 10.36
N VAL A 208 -12.49 -0.55 10.57
CA VAL A 208 -13.33 0.63 10.86
C VAL A 208 -12.87 1.33 12.14
N LYS A 209 -12.68 0.59 13.24
CA LYS A 209 -12.21 1.16 14.51
C LYS A 209 -10.84 1.83 14.36
N TYR A 210 -9.93 1.17 13.64
CA TYR A 210 -8.62 1.70 13.31
C TYR A 210 -8.76 3.01 12.52
N MET A 211 -9.48 3.03 11.40
CA MET A 211 -9.67 4.25 10.61
C MET A 211 -10.37 5.36 11.38
N MET A 212 -11.33 5.04 12.26
CA MET A 212 -11.96 6.03 13.14
C MET A 212 -10.96 6.63 14.12
N LYS A 213 -10.08 5.82 14.71
CA LYS A 213 -9.01 6.30 15.59
C LYS A 213 -8.03 7.19 14.82
N GLU A 214 -7.61 6.74 13.64
CA GLU A 214 -6.65 7.44 12.78
C GLU A 214 -7.17 8.80 12.29
N LEU A 215 -8.46 8.88 11.93
CA LEU A 215 -9.09 10.11 11.47
C LEU A 215 -9.69 10.96 12.62
N GLU A 216 -9.45 10.56 13.88
CA GLU A 216 -10.03 11.19 15.07
C GLU A 216 -11.58 11.32 15.02
N ILE A 217 -12.24 10.37 14.36
CA ILE A 217 -13.69 10.34 14.19
C ILE A 217 -14.33 9.68 15.41
N ILE A 218 -15.11 10.47 16.14
CA ILE A 218 -15.93 9.97 17.26
C ILE A 218 -17.26 9.39 16.76
N PRO A 219 -17.85 8.38 17.43
CA PRO A 219 -19.12 7.76 17.03
C PRO A 219 -20.28 8.74 16.83
N GLN A 220 -20.31 9.84 17.59
CA GLN A 220 -21.34 10.88 17.50
C GLN A 220 -21.37 11.57 16.13
N TYR A 221 -20.23 11.63 15.43
CA TYR A 221 -20.17 12.18 14.07
C TYR A 221 -20.78 11.25 13.03
N LEU A 222 -20.94 9.96 13.33
CA LEU A 222 -21.54 8.98 12.42
C LEU A 222 -23.08 9.08 12.42
N THR A 223 -23.68 9.44 13.56
CA THR A 223 -25.14 9.43 13.77
C THR A 223 -25.94 10.22 12.71
N PRO A 224 -25.60 11.48 12.37
CA PRO A 224 -26.39 12.24 11.39
C PRO A 224 -26.31 11.71 9.95
N PHE A 225 -25.28 10.92 9.60
CA PHE A 225 -25.01 10.53 8.22
C PHE A 225 -25.25 9.04 7.92
N ILE A 226 -25.09 8.18 8.94
CA ILE A 226 -24.96 6.73 8.78
C ILE A 226 -26.16 5.97 9.35
N ALA A 227 -26.40 6.06 10.66
CA ALA A 227 -27.38 5.26 11.39
C ALA A 227 -27.69 5.89 12.76
N THR A 228 -28.62 5.32 13.53
CA THR A 228 -28.90 5.81 14.89
C THR A 228 -27.73 5.55 15.86
N GLU A 229 -27.65 6.32 16.94
CA GLU A 229 -26.58 6.18 17.95
C GLU A 229 -26.51 4.75 18.51
N GLU A 230 -27.67 4.13 18.76
CA GLU A 230 -27.74 2.76 19.27
C GLU A 230 -27.23 1.73 18.24
N GLU A 231 -27.57 1.88 16.96
CA GLU A 231 -27.07 1.00 15.90
C GLU A 231 -25.55 1.11 15.74
N ILE A 232 -25.00 2.33 15.80
CA ILE A 232 -23.55 2.56 15.74
C ILE A 232 -22.86 1.93 16.94
N ARG A 233 -23.42 2.11 18.15
CA ARG A 233 -22.88 1.52 19.38
C ARG A 233 -22.85 0.00 19.32
N LEU A 234 -23.95 -0.63 18.88
CA LEU A 234 -24.05 -2.08 18.73
C LEU A 234 -23.11 -2.62 17.66
N PHE A 235 -22.94 -1.89 16.56
CA PHE A 235 -21.99 -2.23 15.50
C PHE A 235 -20.54 -2.16 15.98
N LEU A 236 -20.13 -1.07 16.64
CA LEU A 236 -18.78 -0.92 17.18
C LEU A 236 -18.50 -1.96 18.29
N ALA A 237 -19.52 -2.40 19.01
CA ALA A 237 -19.42 -3.50 19.97
C ALA A 237 -19.35 -4.90 19.30
N GLY A 238 -19.55 -5.01 17.99
CA GLY A 238 -19.60 -6.28 17.26
C GLY A 238 -20.87 -7.09 17.52
N GLN A 239 -21.91 -6.47 18.08
CA GLN A 239 -23.15 -7.15 18.48
C GLN A 239 -24.17 -7.21 17.34
N GLN A 240 -24.18 -6.21 16.46
CA GLN A 240 -25.11 -6.16 15.33
C GLN A 240 -24.46 -5.53 14.10
N PRO A 241 -24.56 -6.13 12.90
CA PRO A 241 -24.09 -5.50 11.68
C PRO A 241 -24.95 -4.29 11.31
N LEU A 242 -24.34 -3.29 10.68
CA LEU A 242 -25.09 -2.22 10.02
C LEU A 242 -25.73 -2.73 8.74
N GLY A 243 -26.87 -2.15 8.35
CA GLY A 243 -27.46 -2.43 7.04
C GLY A 243 -26.55 -1.96 5.89
N ASP A 244 -26.60 -2.65 4.74
CA ASP A 244 -25.71 -2.43 3.59
C ASP A 244 -25.56 -0.96 3.16
N LYS A 245 -26.65 -0.20 3.17
CA LYS A 245 -26.62 1.23 2.80
C LYS A 245 -25.81 2.07 3.79
N ALA A 246 -25.94 1.79 5.10
CA ALA A 246 -25.20 2.47 6.14
C ALA A 246 -23.72 2.06 6.11
N LEU A 247 -23.45 0.77 5.91
CA LEU A 247 -22.08 0.26 5.81
C LEU A 247 -21.32 0.85 4.62
N ARG A 248 -21.95 0.93 3.44
CA ARG A 248 -21.35 1.58 2.25
C ARG A 248 -21.03 3.05 2.48
N LYS A 249 -21.93 3.79 3.13
CA LYS A 249 -21.67 5.20 3.50
C LYS A 249 -20.52 5.32 4.47
N LEU A 250 -20.45 4.44 5.48
CA LEU A 250 -19.39 4.43 6.48
C LEU A 250 -18.04 4.16 5.84
N TYR A 251 -17.94 3.13 4.98
CA TYR A 251 -16.71 2.82 4.26
C TYR A 251 -16.26 3.96 3.36
N LYS A 252 -17.19 4.57 2.60
CA LYS A 252 -16.89 5.75 1.79
C LYS A 252 -16.37 6.92 2.64
N MET A 253 -16.98 7.17 3.79
CA MET A 253 -16.57 8.26 4.69
C MET A 253 -15.19 8.01 5.30
N LEU A 254 -14.88 6.76 5.63
CA LEU A 254 -13.58 6.35 6.16
C LEU A 254 -12.54 6.07 5.07
N SER A 255 -12.86 6.32 3.80
CA SER A 255 -12.01 6.00 2.64
C SER A 255 -11.53 4.53 2.60
N ILE A 256 -12.39 3.62 3.04
CA ILE A 256 -12.24 2.17 2.96
C ILE A 256 -12.86 1.72 1.63
N ARG A 257 -12.12 1.02 0.77
CA ARG A 257 -12.62 0.56 -0.53
C ARG A 257 -13.17 -0.86 -0.49
#